data_AF-A0A1W9SLE1-F1
#
_entry.id   AF-A0A1W9SLE1-F1
#
_cell.length_a   1.000
_cell.length_b   1.000
_cell.length_c   1.000
_cell.angle_alpha   90.00
_cell.angle_beta   90.00
_cell.angle_gamma   90.00
#
_symmetry.space_group_name_H-M   'P 1'
#
loop_
_entity.id
_entity.type
_entity.pdbx_description
1 polymer ?
#
loop_
_entity_poly.entity_id
_entity_poly.type
_entity_poly.pdbx_seq_one_letter_code
_entity_poly.pdbx_strand_id
1 'polypeptide(L)' 'MKRITSGSFFFRNLQELILSFNELEEIPIEIFSLSNLQELALQHNKIKELPKEIGNLKNLERLFLYNNKIKKLPKEIGN' A
#
# COMPACT_ATOMS: atom_id res chain seq x y z
N MET A 1 -0.63 -0.52 18.72
CA MET A 1 -1.31 -0.27 17.43
C MET A 1 -2.03 1.07 17.49
N LYS A 2 -1.45 2.13 16.91
CA LYS A 2 -2.20 3.37 16.68
C LYS A 2 -3.22 3.07 15.59
N ARG A 3 -4.50 3.05 15.97
CA ARG A 3 -5.61 3.03 15.02
C ARG A 3 -5.48 4.27 14.13
N ILE A 4 -5.26 4.08 12.84
CA ILE A 4 -5.42 5.16 11.86
C ILE A 4 -6.93 5.26 11.62
N THR A 5 -7.64 5.91 12.54
CA THR A 5 -9.07 6.18 12.38
C THR A 5 -9.28 7.62 11.93
N SER A 6 -10.03 7.75 10.83
CA SER A 6 -10.89 8.89 10.46
C SER A 6 -10.23 10.28 10.48
N GLY A 7 -9.52 10.60 9.39
CA GLY A 7 -9.04 11.94 9.04
C GLY A 7 -8.81 12.02 7.53
N SER A 8 -9.80 11.64 6.75
CA SER A 8 -9.75 11.39 5.29
C SER A 8 -9.65 12.65 4.44
N PHE A 9 -8.75 13.60 4.73
CA PHE A 9 -8.51 14.76 3.85
C PHE A 9 -7.06 15.29 3.77
N PHE A 10 -6.14 14.88 4.64
CA PHE A 10 -4.82 15.55 4.72
C PHE A 10 -3.68 14.96 3.87
N PHE A 11 -3.84 13.74 3.33
CA PHE A 11 -2.74 13.04 2.65
C PHE A 11 -2.84 13.07 1.12
N ARG A 12 -3.66 13.94 0.53
CA ARG A 12 -3.81 14.00 -0.94
C ARG A 12 -2.50 14.29 -1.66
N ASN A 13 -1.51 14.89 -0.99
CA ASN A 13 -0.19 15.18 -1.58
C ASN A 13 0.92 14.24 -1.10
N LEU A 14 0.56 13.14 -0.41
CA LEU A 14 1.56 12.20 0.06
C LEU A 14 2.17 11.46 -1.13
N GLN A 15 3.50 11.57 -1.28
CA GLN A 15 4.27 10.91 -2.33
C GLN A 15 4.94 9.63 -1.86
N GLU A 16 5.28 9.54 -0.58
CA GLU A 16 5.96 8.38 0.00
C GLU A 16 5.21 7.89 1.24
N LEU A 17 4.98 6.57 1.32
CA LEU A 17 4.37 5.93 2.48
C LEU A 17 5.17 4.70 2.88
N ILE A 18 5.83 4.79 4.03
CA ILE A 18 6.62 3.70 4.62
C ILE A 18 5.81 3.02 5.73
N LEU A 19 5.48 1.75 5.52
CA LEU A 19 4.81 0.86 6.47
C LEU A 19 5.60 -0.44 6.70
N SER A 20 6.89 -0.40 6.42
CA SER A 20 7.80 -1.54 6.54
C SER A 20 8.02 -1.97 7.98
N PHE A 21 8.40 -3.23 8.20
CA PHE A 21 8.72 -3.80 9.53
C PHE A 21 7.55 -3.70 10.53
N ASN A 22 6.35 -4.05 10.08
CA ASN A 22 5.16 -4.15 10.90
C ASN A 22 4.62 -5.59 10.88
N GLU A 23 3.45 -5.79 11.49
CA GLU A 23 2.75 -7.07 11.48
C GLU A 23 1.45 -7.02 10.65
N LEU A 24 1.42 -6.19 9.59
CA LEU A 24 0.24 -6.04 8.75
C LEU A 24 -0.08 -7.38 8.05
N GLU A 25 -1.30 -7.88 8.24
CA GLU A 25 -1.82 -9.03 7.50
C GLU A 25 -2.57 -8.62 6.21
N GLU A 26 -3.00 -7.37 6.15
CA GLU A 26 -3.74 -6.74 5.06
C GLU A 26 -3.29 -5.28 4.88
N ILE A 27 -3.56 -4.72 3.69
CA ILE A 27 -3.28 -3.32 3.38
C ILE A 27 -4.57 -2.52 3.60
N PRO A 28 -4.56 -1.46 4.44
CA PRO A 28 -5.72 -0.60 4.62
C PRO A 28 -6.21 -0.01 3.30
N ILE A 29 -7.52 -0.12 3.04
CA ILE A 29 -8.13 0.26 1.76
C ILE A 29 -7.95 1.76 1.45
N GLU A 30 -7.82 2.58 2.48
CA GLU A 30 -7.66 4.03 2.38
C GLU A 30 -6.36 4.43 1.68
N ILE A 31 -5.33 3.56 1.72
CA ILE A 31 -4.06 3.79 1.02
C ILE A 31 -4.31 3.91 -0.49
N PHE A 32 -5.26 3.16 -1.05
CA PHE A 32 -5.58 3.19 -2.48
C PHE A 32 -6.30 4.46 -2.94
N SER A 33 -6.64 5.37 -2.01
CA SER A 33 -7.13 6.72 -2.33
C SER A 33 -6.02 7.76 -2.51
N LEU A 34 -4.76 7.41 -2.20
CA LEU A 34 -3.60 8.29 -2.30
C LEU A 34 -3.10 8.38 -3.75
N SER A 35 -3.85 9.10 -4.59
CA SER A 35 -3.57 9.20 -6.03
C SER A 35 -2.20 9.76 -6.37
N ASN A 36 -1.58 10.55 -5.48
CA ASN A 36 -0.26 11.16 -5.70
C ASN A 36 0.91 10.32 -5.13
N LEU A 37 0.63 9.12 -4.59
CA LEU A 37 1.66 8.26 -4.03
C LEU A 37 2.56 7.71 -5.14
N GLN A 38 3.87 7.92 -4.98
CA GLN A 38 4.93 7.47 -5.88
C GLN A 38 5.70 6.28 -5.29
N GLU A 39 5.82 6.22 -3.96
CA GLU A 39 6.53 5.15 -3.28
C GLU A 39 5.70 4.56 -2.13
N LEU A 40 5.55 3.23 -2.15
CA LEU A 40 4.88 2.46 -1.11
C LEU A 40 5.80 1.33 -0.62
N ALA A 41 6.25 1.43 0.62
CA ALA A 41 7.16 0.47 1.24
C ALA A 41 6.44 -0.41 2.28
N LEU A 42 6.12 -1.65 1.90
CA LEU A 42 5.36 -2.63 2.69
C LEU A 42 6.18 -3.88 3.05
N GLN A 43 7.49 -3.88 2.79
CA GLN A 43 8.37 -5.00 3.09
C GLN A 43 8.40 -5.39 4.57
N HIS A 44 8.73 -6.64 4.86
CA HIS A 44 8.76 -7.18 6.22
C HIS A 44 7.42 -7.02 6.95
N ASN A 45 6.35 -7.55 6.36
CA ASN A 45 5.02 -7.66 6.95
C ASN A 45 4.49 -9.10 6.82
N LYS A 46 3.21 -9.33 7.12
CA LYS A 46 2.53 -10.63 7.01
C LYS A 46 1.45 -10.62 5.92
N ILE A 47 1.52 -9.69 4.96
CA ILE A 47 0.49 -9.45 3.95
C ILE A 47 0.31 -10.70 3.10
N LYS A 48 -0.91 -11.20 3.02
CA LYS A 48 -1.25 -12.46 2.33
C LYS A 48 -1.54 -12.25 0.84
N GLU A 49 -2.06 -11.08 0.49
CA GLU A 49 -2.47 -10.73 -0.87
C GLU A 49 -2.34 -9.24 -1.13
N LEU A 50 -2.13 -8.89 -2.40
CA LEU A 50 -2.21 -7.53 -2.89
C LEU A 50 -3.56 -7.36 -3.58
N PRO A 51 -4.46 -6.49 -3.07
CA PRO A 51 -5.80 -6.34 -3.63
C PRO A 51 -5.72 -5.62 -4.99
N LYS A 52 -6.74 -5.82 -5.84
CA LYS A 52 -6.82 -5.22 -7.19
C LYS A 52 -6.80 -3.68 -7.15
N GLU A 53 -7.24 -3.10 -6.03
CA GLU A 53 -7.26 -1.67 -5.76
C GLU A 53 -5.86 -1.04 -5.76
N ILE A 54 -4.78 -1.83 -5.75
CA ILE A 54 -3.43 -1.32 -6.04
C ILE A 54 -3.37 -0.58 -7.38
N GLY A 55 -4.20 -0.98 -8.35
CA GLY A 55 -4.32 -0.32 -9.64
C GLY A 55 -4.88 1.11 -9.58
N ASN A 56 -5.39 1.57 -8.42
CA ASN A 56 -5.83 2.95 -8.22
C ASN A 56 -4.65 3.90 -7.95
N LEU A 57 -3.48 3.38 -7.55
CA LEU A 57 -2.27 4.17 -7.32
C LEU A 57 -1.57 4.48 -8.65
N LYS A 58 -2.21 5.33 -9.46
CA LYS A 58 -1.79 5.64 -10.84
C LYS A 58 -0.41 6.28 -10.97
N ASN A 59 0.07 6.92 -9.91
CA ASN A 59 1.37 7.57 -9.89
C ASN A 59 2.44 6.73 -9.17
N LEU A 60 2.14 5.47 -8.79
CA LEU A 60 3.08 4.63 -8.06
C LEU A 60 4.24 4.17 -8.95
N GLU A 61 5.44 4.59 -8.62
CA GLU A 61 6.68 4.25 -9.32
C GLU A 61 7.43 3.12 -8.63
N ARG A 62 7.38 3.08 -7.30
CA ARG A 62 8.11 2.11 -6.47
C ARG A 62 7.18 1.41 -5.49
N LEU A 63 7.16 0.08 -5.55
CA LEU A 63 6.41 -0.77 -4.63
C LEU A 63 7.31 -1.87 -4.06
N PHE A 64 7.56 -1.81 -2.75
CA PHE A 64 8.38 -2.79 -2.05
C PHE A 64 7.50 -3.77 -1.26
N LEU A 65 7.54 -5.04 -1.64
CA LEU A 65 6.70 -6.10 -1.04
C LEU A 65 7.48 -7.28 -0.49
N TYR A 66 8.81 -7.28 -0.57
CA TYR A 66 9.63 -8.42 -0.16
C TYR A 66 9.46 -8.76 1.33
N ASN A 67 9.66 -10.04 1.67
CA ASN A 67 9.38 -10.56 3.01
C ASN A 67 7.93 -10.33 3.47
N ASN A 68 6.97 -10.75 2.63
CA ASN A 68 5.54 -10.90 2.91
C ASN A 68 5.08 -12.33 2.55
N LYS A 69 3.78 -12.60 2.65
CA LYS A 69 3.16 -13.90 2.29
C LYS A 69 2.40 -13.87 0.95
N ILE A 70 2.64 -12.85 0.13
CA ILE A 70 1.99 -12.64 -1.17
C ILE A 70 2.44 -13.74 -2.14
N LYS A 71 1.47 -14.51 -2.65
CA LYS A 71 1.74 -15.62 -3.59
C LYS A 71 1.50 -15.27 -5.05
N LYS A 72 0.67 -14.26 -5.30
CA LYS A 72 0.26 -13.83 -6.63
C LYS A 72 0.13 -12.32 -6.64
N LEU A 73 0.46 -11.72 -7.76
CA LEU A 73 0.20 -10.31 -8.01
C LEU A 73 -1.12 -10.18 -8.81
N PRO A 74 -1.96 -9.19 -8.49
CA PRO A 74 -3.13 -8.85 -9.29
C PRO A 74 -2.69 -8.36 -10.67
N LYS A 75 -3.50 -8.58 -11.71
CA LYS A 75 -3.20 -8.11 -13.08
C LYS A 75 -3.21 -6.58 -13.19
N GLU A 76 -3.72 -5.91 -12.18
CA GLU A 76 -3.79 -4.47 -12.04
C GLU A 76 -2.43 -3.84 -11.70
N ILE A 77 -1.41 -4.63 -11.33
CA ILE A 77 -0.03 -4.14 -11.19
C ILE A 77 0.64 -4.05 -12.57
N GLY A 78 1.17 -2.87 -12.93
CA GLY A 78 1.91 -2.69 -14.19
C GLY A 78 1.06 -2.46 -15.45
N ASN A 79 -0.17 -1.97 -15.31
CA ASN A 79 -0.97 -1.40 -16.41
C ASN A 79 -0.81 0.12 -16.51
#